data_AF-A0A920VPC9-F1
#
_entry.id   AF-A0A920VPC9-F1
#
_cell.length_a   1.000
_cell.length_b   1.000
_cell.length_c   1.000
_cell.angle_alpha   90.00
_cell.angle_beta   90.00
_cell.angle_gamma   90.00
#
_symmetry.space_group_name_H-M   'P 1'
#
loop_
_entity.id
_entity.type
_entity.pdbx_description
1 polymer ?
#
loop_
_entity_poly.entity_id
_entity_poly.type
_entity_poly.pdbx_seq_one_letter_code
_entity_poly.pdbx_strand_id
1 'polypeptide(L)'
;MEIIDTLTVRYSWDEPNPYFLPALAGPRPLYIYAPSHYLKQFHARYQDEAKLKEGVEFAGVRNWAGLHTRYGHQYKFDNPDLPSLQPWINTTHPPSERFVFERNPYFHRVDTSGLQLPYIDRVLVNISSAGLIPAKAGAGETDLQARYLRLDNYPFLMEGGERNGFNVHLWKRGVGSQMALYPNLKSVDPVWRALVRDIRFRRALSLAVDREEINQVIYFGLVSASANTVLPESPLFKEGLSAGLV
;
A
#
# COMPACT_ATOMS: atom_id res chain seq x y z
N MET A 1 7.81 8.40 -24.49
CA MET A 1 6.78 7.37 -24.70
C MET A 1 6.08 7.70 -26.00
N GLU A 2 5.88 6.69 -26.84
CA GLU A 2 5.27 6.81 -28.15
C GLU A 2 4.06 5.88 -28.22
N ILE A 3 2.98 6.35 -28.84
CA ILE A 3 1.83 5.52 -29.20
C ILE A 3 2.10 5.02 -30.61
N ILE A 4 2.35 3.72 -30.77
CA ILE A 4 2.62 3.12 -32.09
C ILE A 4 1.29 2.90 -32.82
N ASP A 5 0.30 2.35 -32.12
CA ASP A 5 -1.05 2.13 -32.62
C ASP A 5 -2.06 2.12 -31.44
N THR A 6 -3.30 1.72 -31.70
CA THR A 6 -4.39 1.74 -30.71
C THR A 6 -4.19 0.80 -29.52
N LEU A 7 -3.36 -0.24 -29.67
CA LEU A 7 -3.11 -1.28 -28.65
C LEU A 7 -1.63 -1.37 -28.23
N THR A 8 -0.75 -0.58 -28.85
CA THR A 8 0.70 -0.66 -28.65
C THR A 8 1.30 0.68 -28.24
N VAL A 9 1.97 0.69 -27.08
CA VAL A 9 2.76 1.84 -26.59
C VAL A 9 4.22 1.43 -26.39
N ARG A 10 5.15 2.34 -26.68
CA ARG A 10 6.59 2.15 -26.47
C ARG A 10 7.14 3.14 -25.46
N TYR A 11 7.86 2.61 -24.48
CA TYR A 11 8.69 3.39 -23.57
C TYR A 11 10.17 3.19 -23.94
N SER A 12 10.89 4.30 -24.09
CA SER A 12 12.31 4.34 -24.46
C SER A 12 13.03 5.27 -23.48
N TRP A 13 14.30 4.95 -23.20
CA TRP A 13 15.19 5.74 -22.34
C TRP A 13 16.56 5.83 -23.02
N ASP A 14 17.28 6.92 -22.77
CA ASP A 14 18.65 7.10 -23.27
C ASP A 14 19.64 6.17 -22.54
N GLU A 15 19.33 5.78 -21.30
CA GLU A 15 20.10 4.86 -20.47
C GLU A 15 19.22 3.70 -19.98
N PRO A 16 19.79 2.51 -19.67
CA PRO A 16 19.03 1.38 -19.15
C PRO A 16 18.22 1.73 -17.87
N ASN A 17 16.93 1.40 -17.88
CA ASN A 17 16.05 1.60 -16.73
C ASN A 17 15.61 0.24 -16.11
N PRO A 18 16.40 -0.34 -15.19
CA PRO A 18 16.06 -1.62 -14.56
C PRO A 18 14.87 -1.53 -13.59
N TYR A 19 14.39 -0.33 -13.26
CA TYR A 19 13.34 -0.12 -12.28
C TYR A 19 11.93 -0.11 -12.89
N PHE A 20 11.80 0.06 -14.20
CA PHE A 20 10.49 0.22 -14.83
C PHE A 20 9.60 -1.01 -14.68
N LEU A 21 10.10 -2.20 -15.02
CA LEU A 21 9.33 -3.45 -14.92
C LEU A 21 8.98 -3.80 -13.47
N PRO A 22 9.91 -3.73 -12.48
CA PRO A 22 9.55 -3.89 -11.08
C PRO A 22 8.51 -2.88 -10.57
N ALA A 23 8.57 -1.62 -11.04
CA ALA A 23 7.59 -0.60 -10.65
C ALA A 23 6.18 -0.92 -11.18
N LEU A 24 6.07 -1.46 -12.39
CA LEU A 24 4.80 -1.92 -12.96
C LEU A 24 4.22 -3.13 -12.21
N ALA A 25 5.10 -4.04 -11.76
CA ALA A 25 4.71 -5.23 -10.99
C ALA A 25 4.54 -4.96 -9.49
N GLY A 26 4.73 -3.72 -9.04
CA GLY A 26 4.71 -3.36 -7.63
C GLY A 26 3.31 -3.45 -6.98
N PRO A 27 3.24 -3.55 -5.64
CA PRO A 27 1.98 -3.65 -4.90
C PRO A 27 1.15 -2.35 -4.93
N ARG A 28 1.81 -1.21 -5.20
CA ARG A 28 1.14 0.04 -5.57
C ARG A 28 1.27 0.19 -7.08
N PRO A 29 0.16 0.23 -7.83
CA PRO A 29 0.24 0.32 -9.28
C PRO A 29 0.90 1.63 -9.70
N LEU A 30 1.92 1.52 -10.55
CA LEU A 30 2.36 2.63 -11.38
C LEU A 30 1.35 2.76 -12.53
N TYR A 31 0.42 3.71 -12.42
CA TYR A 31 -0.55 3.96 -13.48
C TYR A 31 0.15 4.54 -14.71
N ILE A 32 0.23 3.76 -15.78
CA ILE A 32 0.73 4.16 -17.10
C ILE A 32 -0.41 4.54 -18.06
N TYR A 33 -1.63 4.66 -17.54
CA TYR A 33 -2.82 5.04 -18.30
C TYR A 33 -3.76 5.85 -17.40
N ALA A 34 -4.63 6.63 -18.03
CA ALA A 34 -5.77 7.27 -17.39
C ALA A 34 -6.92 7.38 -18.42
N PRO A 35 -8.20 7.38 -17.99
CA PRO A 35 -9.34 7.41 -18.91
C PRO A 35 -9.46 8.78 -19.59
N SER A 36 -8.83 8.95 -20.75
CA SER A 36 -8.73 10.24 -21.44
C SER A 36 -10.09 10.82 -21.84
N HIS A 37 -11.05 9.98 -22.22
CA HIS A 37 -12.42 10.39 -22.55
C HIS A 37 -13.13 11.07 -21.37
N TYR A 38 -12.77 10.71 -20.13
CA TYR A 38 -13.27 11.35 -18.92
C TYR A 38 -12.37 12.52 -18.52
N LEU A 39 -11.06 12.33 -18.39
CA LEU A 39 -10.17 13.31 -17.76
C LEU A 39 -9.81 14.53 -18.62
N LYS A 40 -9.98 14.46 -19.94
CA LYS A 40 -9.75 15.62 -20.82
C LYS A 40 -10.59 16.83 -20.41
N GLN A 41 -11.79 16.61 -19.86
CA GLN A 41 -12.67 17.70 -19.40
C GLN A 41 -12.13 18.47 -18.18
N PHE A 42 -11.07 17.99 -17.53
CA PHE A 42 -10.43 18.65 -16.38
C PHE A 42 -9.01 19.12 -16.69
N HIS A 43 -8.59 19.08 -17.96
CA HIS A 43 -7.19 19.30 -18.35
C HIS A 43 -7.05 20.52 -19.26
N ALA A 44 -6.15 21.44 -18.91
CA ALA A 44 -5.94 22.74 -19.58
C ALA A 44 -5.75 22.69 -21.09
N ARG A 45 -5.10 21.64 -21.62
CA ARG A 45 -4.92 21.45 -23.06
C ARG A 45 -6.21 21.21 -23.85
N TYR A 46 -7.28 20.72 -23.21
CA TYR A 46 -8.47 20.20 -23.92
C TYR A 46 -9.76 20.91 -23.55
N GLN A 47 -9.71 21.94 -22.69
CA GLN A 47 -10.88 22.67 -22.22
C GLN A 47 -10.61 24.16 -22.15
N ASP A 48 -11.71 24.92 -22.25
CA ASP A 48 -11.71 26.36 -22.11
C ASP A 48 -11.30 26.77 -20.69
N GLU A 49 -10.47 27.80 -20.58
CA GLU A 49 -10.00 28.32 -19.29
C GLU A 49 -11.17 28.74 -18.38
N ALA A 50 -12.24 29.30 -18.96
CA ALA A 50 -13.44 29.70 -18.22
C ALA A 50 -14.14 28.51 -17.54
N LYS A 51 -14.31 27.39 -18.26
CA LYS A 51 -14.90 26.16 -17.71
C LYS A 51 -14.03 25.55 -16.62
N LEU A 52 -12.70 25.59 -16.82
CA LEU A 52 -11.77 25.10 -15.79
C LEU A 52 -11.79 25.97 -14.54
N LYS A 53 -11.91 27.30 -14.67
CA LYS A 53 -12.06 28.21 -13.52
C LYS A 53 -13.31 27.89 -12.73
N GLU A 54 -14.45 27.72 -13.40
CA GLU A 54 -15.71 27.31 -12.77
C GLU A 54 -15.55 25.99 -12.01
N GLY A 55 -14.95 24.97 -12.64
CA GLY A 55 -14.70 23.68 -12.00
C GLY A 55 -13.75 23.78 -10.80
N VAL A 56 -12.71 24.62 -10.89
CA VAL A 56 -11.73 24.87 -9.82
C VAL A 56 -12.40 25.51 -8.59
N GLU A 57 -13.23 26.52 -8.83
CA GLU A 57 -14.01 27.18 -7.78
C GLU A 57 -15.02 26.22 -7.15
N PHE A 58 -15.79 25.50 -7.96
CA PHE A 58 -16.77 24.52 -7.49
C PHE A 58 -16.12 23.41 -6.64
N ALA A 59 -14.99 22.86 -7.09
CA ALA A 59 -14.29 21.81 -6.38
C ALA A 59 -13.48 22.31 -5.17
N GLY A 60 -13.36 23.63 -4.97
CA GLY A 60 -12.59 24.22 -3.88
C GLY A 60 -11.10 23.90 -3.96
N VAL A 61 -10.55 23.78 -5.18
CA VAL A 61 -9.14 23.46 -5.41
C VAL A 61 -8.38 24.69 -5.91
N ARG A 62 -7.05 24.63 -5.90
CA ARG A 62 -6.20 25.79 -6.22
C ARG A 62 -6.15 26.13 -7.71
N ASN A 63 -6.22 25.11 -8.58
CA ASN A 63 -6.02 25.26 -10.03
C ASN A 63 -6.50 24.01 -10.77
N TRP A 64 -6.45 24.05 -12.12
CA TRP A 64 -6.89 22.95 -12.97
C TRP A 64 -6.14 21.64 -12.68
N ALA A 65 -4.87 21.69 -12.24
CA ALA A 65 -4.13 20.49 -11.88
C ALA A 65 -4.73 19.84 -10.62
N GLY A 66 -5.10 20.65 -9.63
CA GLY A 66 -5.87 20.20 -8.47
C GLY A 66 -7.23 19.62 -8.85
N LEU A 67 -7.91 20.22 -9.83
CA LEU A 67 -9.18 19.72 -10.37
C LEU A 67 -9.01 18.35 -11.02
N HIS A 68 -8.05 18.23 -11.92
CA HIS A 68 -7.70 16.98 -12.60
C HIS A 68 -7.30 15.89 -11.60
N THR A 69 -6.51 16.22 -10.57
CA THR A 69 -6.19 15.28 -9.50
C THR A 69 -7.43 14.89 -8.71
N ARG A 70 -8.28 15.85 -8.30
CA ARG A 70 -9.50 15.59 -7.52
C ARG A 70 -10.41 14.55 -8.18
N TYR A 71 -10.64 14.69 -9.48
CA TYR A 71 -11.54 13.80 -10.23
C TYR A 71 -10.82 12.59 -10.86
N GLY A 72 -9.49 12.62 -10.99
CA GLY A 72 -8.69 11.56 -11.63
C GLY A 72 -7.85 10.70 -10.70
N HIS A 73 -8.04 10.78 -9.37
CA HIS A 73 -7.20 10.07 -8.42
C HIS A 73 -7.54 8.56 -8.30
N GLN A 74 -7.13 7.79 -9.30
CA GLN A 74 -7.40 6.35 -9.44
C GLN A 74 -7.06 5.52 -8.20
N TYR A 75 -6.02 5.89 -7.44
CA TYR A 75 -5.62 5.14 -6.24
C TYR A 75 -6.55 5.34 -5.03
N LYS A 76 -7.12 6.53 -4.86
CA LYS A 76 -8.04 6.78 -3.72
C LYS A 76 -9.41 6.17 -3.97
N PHE A 77 -9.75 6.01 -5.25
CA PHE A 77 -10.90 5.22 -5.69
C PHE A 77 -12.23 5.67 -5.07
N ASP A 78 -12.34 6.97 -4.82
CA ASP A 78 -13.46 7.63 -4.14
C ASP A 78 -14.35 8.45 -5.09
N ASN A 79 -14.08 8.42 -6.39
CA ASN A 79 -14.91 9.05 -7.41
C ASN A 79 -15.67 7.98 -8.23
N PRO A 80 -16.98 7.76 -7.98
CA PRO A 80 -17.81 6.83 -8.75
C PRO A 80 -17.86 7.12 -10.26
N ASP A 81 -17.71 8.38 -10.66
CA ASP A 81 -17.79 8.79 -12.06
C ASP A 81 -16.51 8.49 -12.85
N LEU A 82 -15.40 8.15 -12.18
CA LEU A 82 -14.11 7.88 -12.81
C LEU A 82 -14.10 6.47 -13.43
N PRO A 83 -14.01 6.34 -14.77
CA PRO A 83 -13.97 5.03 -15.40
C PRO A 83 -12.75 4.22 -14.97
N SER A 84 -12.93 2.91 -14.77
CA SER A 84 -11.93 2.05 -14.14
C SER A 84 -11.79 0.71 -14.85
N LEU A 85 -10.55 0.20 -14.88
CA LEU A 85 -10.22 -1.17 -15.29
C LEU A 85 -10.09 -2.13 -14.09
N GLN A 86 -10.41 -1.67 -12.89
CA GLN A 86 -10.36 -2.48 -11.66
C GLN A 86 -11.55 -3.46 -11.56
N PRO A 87 -11.43 -4.56 -10.79
CA PRO A 87 -12.46 -5.60 -10.71
C PRO A 87 -13.80 -5.13 -10.11
N TRP A 88 -13.78 -4.12 -9.24
CA TRP A 88 -14.98 -3.48 -8.71
C TRP A 88 -14.93 -1.97 -8.98
N ILE A 89 -16.09 -1.33 -9.05
CA ILE A 89 -16.28 0.12 -9.23
C ILE A 89 -16.99 0.66 -8.00
N ASN A 90 -16.48 1.77 -7.45
CA ASN A 90 -17.15 2.47 -6.36
C ASN A 90 -18.47 3.07 -6.85
N THR A 91 -19.55 2.89 -6.11
CA THR A 91 -20.87 3.48 -6.41
C THR A 91 -21.30 4.53 -5.38
N THR A 92 -20.42 4.89 -4.44
CA THR A 92 -20.71 5.84 -3.35
C THR A 92 -19.79 7.06 -3.40
N HIS A 93 -20.37 8.27 -3.42
CA HIS A 93 -19.61 9.52 -3.33
C HIS A 93 -19.24 9.85 -1.87
N PRO A 94 -18.05 10.42 -1.62
CA PRO A 94 -17.70 10.99 -0.32
C PRO A 94 -18.43 12.32 -0.06
N PRO A 95 -18.65 12.70 1.21
CA PRO A 95 -18.30 11.94 2.42
C PRO A 95 -19.30 10.81 2.68
N SER A 96 -18.79 9.63 3.05
CA SER A 96 -19.60 8.48 3.47
C SER A 96 -18.85 7.65 4.49
N GLU A 97 -19.59 7.04 5.42
CA GLU A 97 -19.06 6.05 6.37
C GLU A 97 -19.16 4.62 5.83
N ARG A 98 -19.81 4.43 4.68
CA ARG A 98 -19.94 3.14 4.01
C ARG A 98 -19.80 3.31 2.51
N PHE A 99 -18.78 2.68 1.93
CA PHE A 99 -18.57 2.64 0.49
C PHE A 99 -19.02 1.28 -0.06
N VAL A 100 -19.79 1.34 -1.13
CA VAL A 100 -20.24 0.18 -1.88
C VAL A 100 -19.43 0.09 -3.16
N PHE A 101 -18.83 -1.07 -3.41
CA PHE A 101 -18.15 -1.36 -4.65
C PHE A 101 -18.89 -2.51 -5.34
N GLU A 102 -19.33 -2.29 -6.58
CA GLU A 102 -20.01 -3.31 -7.38
C GLU A 102 -19.06 -3.86 -8.44
N ARG A 103 -19.25 -5.12 -8.83
CA ARG A 103 -18.41 -5.76 -9.85
C ARG A 103 -18.39 -4.94 -11.13
N ASN A 104 -17.22 -4.83 -11.76
CA ASN A 104 -17.07 -4.16 -13.03
C ASN A 104 -17.52 -5.09 -14.17
N PRO A 105 -18.63 -4.80 -14.88
CA PRO A 105 -19.11 -5.66 -15.95
C PRO A 105 -18.15 -5.71 -17.16
N TYR A 106 -17.20 -4.78 -17.24
CA TYR A 106 -16.17 -4.71 -18.28
C TYR A 106 -14.80 -5.18 -17.78
N PHE A 107 -14.72 -5.89 -16.65
CA PHE A 107 -13.44 -6.42 -16.18
C PHE A 107 -12.88 -7.45 -17.16
N HIS A 108 -11.61 -7.28 -17.51
CA HIS A 108 -10.97 -7.95 -18.64
C HIS A 108 -10.37 -9.33 -18.30
N ARG A 109 -10.51 -9.80 -17.05
CA ARG A 109 -9.92 -11.07 -16.62
C ARG A 109 -10.99 -12.15 -16.47
N VAL A 110 -10.66 -13.34 -16.95
CA VAL A 110 -11.48 -14.55 -16.86
C VAL A 110 -10.69 -15.64 -16.15
N ASP A 111 -11.39 -16.56 -15.50
CA ASP A 111 -10.77 -17.79 -14.99
C ASP A 111 -10.56 -18.85 -16.08
N THR A 112 -10.00 -19.99 -15.70
CA THR A 112 -9.73 -21.11 -16.63
C THR A 112 -10.98 -21.78 -17.20
N SER A 113 -12.15 -21.57 -16.60
CA SER A 113 -13.45 -22.07 -17.08
C SER A 113 -14.17 -21.06 -17.99
N GLY A 114 -13.59 -19.86 -18.17
CA GLY A 114 -14.18 -18.78 -18.96
C GLY A 114 -15.14 -17.88 -18.19
N LEU A 115 -15.23 -18.02 -16.86
CA LEU A 115 -16.06 -17.14 -16.04
C LEU A 115 -15.36 -15.79 -15.84
N GLN A 116 -16.08 -14.71 -16.13
CA GLN A 116 -15.58 -13.34 -15.93
C GLN A 116 -15.44 -13.04 -14.43
N LEU A 117 -14.27 -12.53 -14.04
CA LEU A 117 -13.96 -12.11 -12.68
C LEU A 117 -14.49 -10.68 -12.40
N PRO A 118 -14.60 -10.25 -11.13
CA PRO A 118 -14.42 -11.02 -9.89
C PRO A 118 -15.60 -11.96 -9.59
N TYR A 119 -15.38 -12.97 -8.73
CA TYR A 119 -16.46 -13.85 -8.26
C TYR A 119 -17.42 -13.13 -7.30
N ILE A 120 -16.92 -12.21 -6.48
CA ILE A 120 -17.71 -11.46 -5.51
C ILE A 120 -18.40 -10.31 -6.23
N ASP A 121 -19.74 -10.24 -6.16
CA ASP A 121 -20.51 -9.20 -6.83
C ASP A 121 -20.36 -7.82 -6.19
N ARG A 122 -20.23 -7.78 -4.86
CA ARG A 122 -20.24 -6.54 -4.09
C ARG A 122 -19.27 -6.60 -2.92
N VAL A 123 -18.47 -5.55 -2.77
CA VAL A 123 -17.59 -5.34 -1.62
C VAL A 123 -18.10 -4.13 -0.84
N LEU A 124 -18.28 -4.30 0.47
CA LEU A 124 -18.70 -3.25 1.38
C LEU A 124 -17.51 -2.83 2.23
N VAL A 125 -17.18 -1.54 2.22
CA VAL A 125 -16.12 -0.99 3.05
C VAL A 125 -16.75 0.01 4.03
N ASN A 126 -16.86 -0.41 5.29
CA ASN A 126 -17.29 0.45 6.37
C ASN A 126 -16.08 1.20 6.95
N ILE A 127 -16.19 2.51 7.05
CA ILE A 127 -15.19 3.38 7.68
C ILE A 127 -15.38 3.32 9.19
N SER A 128 -14.33 2.97 9.92
CA SER A 128 -14.34 2.84 11.37
C SER A 128 -13.03 3.39 11.94
N SER A 129 -13.06 3.85 13.19
CA SER A 129 -11.84 4.23 13.88
C SER A 129 -10.91 3.02 14.05
N ALA A 130 -9.60 3.24 13.94
CA ALA A 130 -8.61 2.15 13.97
C ALA A 130 -8.68 1.30 15.25
N GLY A 131 -9.06 1.90 16.38
CA GLY A 131 -9.20 1.20 17.67
C GLY A 131 -10.38 0.22 17.72
N LEU A 132 -11.41 0.40 16.88
CA LEU A 132 -12.58 -0.48 16.86
C LEU A 132 -12.45 -1.64 15.87
N ILE A 133 -11.49 -1.58 14.94
CA ILE A 133 -11.34 -2.58 13.88
C ILE A 133 -11.09 -4.00 14.45
N PRO A 134 -10.19 -4.21 15.42
CA PRO A 134 -10.01 -5.53 16.00
C PRO A 134 -11.30 -6.07 16.64
N ALA A 135 -12.00 -5.23 17.42
CA ALA A 135 -13.23 -5.63 18.10
C ALA A 135 -14.32 -6.11 17.12
N LYS A 136 -14.54 -5.35 16.03
CA LYS A 136 -15.50 -5.72 14.98
C LYS A 136 -15.11 -7.01 14.25
N ALA A 137 -13.83 -7.17 13.92
CA ALA A 137 -13.33 -8.39 13.31
C ALA A 137 -13.54 -9.60 14.24
N GLY A 138 -13.21 -9.47 15.53
CA GLY A 138 -13.41 -10.54 16.51
C GLY A 138 -14.88 -10.82 16.86
N ALA A 139 -15.78 -9.91 16.55
CA ALA A 139 -17.23 -10.10 16.62
C ALA A 139 -17.82 -10.76 15.36
N GLY A 140 -17.01 -11.05 14.34
CA GLY A 140 -17.48 -11.63 13.07
C GLY A 140 -18.18 -10.62 12.15
N GLU A 141 -18.05 -9.31 12.38
CA GLU A 141 -18.65 -8.27 11.53
C GLU A 141 -17.88 -8.01 10.23
N THR A 142 -16.87 -8.81 9.91
CA THR A 142 -16.01 -8.61 8.73
C THR A 142 -15.63 -9.95 8.11
N ASP A 143 -15.81 -10.06 6.80
CA ASP A 143 -15.48 -11.28 6.04
C ASP A 143 -13.96 -11.45 5.82
N LEU A 144 -13.24 -10.33 5.69
CA LEU A 144 -11.78 -10.31 5.49
C LEU A 144 -11.17 -9.01 6.05
N GLN A 145 -10.31 -9.13 7.07
CA GLN A 145 -9.59 -8.00 7.66
C GLN A 145 -8.11 -8.31 7.82
N ALA A 146 -7.25 -7.64 7.04
CA ALA A 146 -5.79 -7.76 7.16
C ALA A 146 -5.12 -6.46 7.65
N ARG A 147 -5.85 -5.34 7.69
CA ARG A 147 -5.32 -4.02 8.05
C ARG A 147 -5.72 -3.63 9.47
N TYR A 148 -4.89 -2.81 10.12
CA TYR A 148 -5.14 -2.30 11.48
C TYR A 148 -5.30 -3.36 12.57
N LEU A 149 -4.92 -4.61 12.28
CA LEU A 149 -4.75 -5.67 13.26
C LEU A 149 -3.30 -5.69 13.71
N ARG A 150 -3.08 -5.94 15.00
CA ARG A 150 -1.77 -6.02 15.63
C ARG A 150 -1.60 -7.36 16.34
N LEU A 151 -0.36 -7.70 16.67
CA LEU A 151 -0.06 -8.98 17.32
C LEU A 151 -0.74 -9.11 18.69
N ASP A 152 -0.84 -8.02 19.46
CA ASP A 152 -1.56 -7.98 20.74
C ASP A 152 -3.07 -8.22 20.61
N ASN A 153 -3.63 -8.18 19.39
CA ASN A 153 -5.02 -8.56 19.15
C ASN A 153 -5.19 -10.08 18.93
N TYR A 154 -4.10 -10.82 18.72
CA TYR A 154 -4.15 -12.23 18.33
C TYR A 154 -4.92 -13.13 19.30
N PRO A 155 -4.70 -13.10 20.63
CA PRO A 155 -5.42 -13.99 21.55
C PRO A 155 -6.94 -13.79 21.50
N PHE A 156 -7.39 -12.54 21.51
CA PHE A 156 -8.80 -12.19 21.42
C PHE A 156 -9.42 -12.56 20.05
N LEU A 157 -8.67 -12.38 18.95
CA LEU A 157 -9.15 -12.77 17.63
C LEU A 157 -9.27 -14.29 17.50
N MET A 158 -8.37 -15.07 18.12
CA MET A 158 -8.47 -16.52 18.15
C MET A 158 -9.75 -16.98 18.87
N GLU A 159 -10.02 -16.45 20.07
CA GLU A 159 -11.27 -16.72 20.81
C GLU A 159 -12.51 -16.30 19.99
N GLY A 160 -12.44 -15.12 19.36
CA GLY A 160 -13.49 -14.65 18.46
C GLY A 160 -13.72 -15.57 17.25
N GLY A 161 -12.65 -16.16 16.71
CA GLY A 161 -12.71 -17.08 15.58
C GLY A 161 -13.37 -18.40 15.93
N GLU A 162 -13.05 -18.96 17.10
CA GLU A 162 -13.71 -20.16 17.64
C GLU A 162 -15.21 -19.93 17.85
N ARG A 163 -15.60 -18.75 18.35
CA ARG A 163 -17.00 -18.41 18.62
C ARG A 163 -17.79 -18.09 17.36
N ASN A 164 -17.20 -17.39 16.38
CA ASN A 164 -17.90 -16.83 15.23
C ASN A 164 -17.59 -17.54 13.89
N GLY A 165 -16.76 -18.59 13.90
CA GLY A 165 -16.52 -19.43 12.73
C GLY A 165 -15.60 -18.84 11.66
N PHE A 166 -14.58 -18.08 12.06
CA PHE A 166 -13.56 -17.57 11.13
C PHE A 166 -12.14 -17.99 11.54
N ASN A 167 -11.23 -17.99 10.56
CA ASN A 167 -9.83 -18.37 10.78
C ASN A 167 -8.96 -17.13 10.97
N VAL A 168 -8.08 -17.17 11.98
CA VAL A 168 -7.04 -16.17 12.17
C VAL A 168 -5.74 -16.71 11.62
N HIS A 169 -5.10 -15.93 10.74
CA HIS A 169 -3.82 -16.31 10.12
C HIS A 169 -2.71 -15.33 10.50
N LEU A 170 -1.59 -15.86 11.01
CA LEU A 170 -0.38 -15.09 11.23
C LEU A 170 0.42 -14.98 9.92
N TRP A 171 0.13 -13.96 9.12
CA TRP A 171 0.87 -13.71 7.89
C TRP A 171 2.25 -13.13 8.19
N LYS A 172 3.29 -13.79 7.65
CA LYS A 172 4.65 -13.24 7.68
C LYS A 172 4.68 -11.95 6.85
N ARG A 173 5.32 -10.92 7.39
CA ARG A 173 5.50 -9.65 6.69
C ARG A 173 6.79 -9.68 5.88
N GLY A 174 6.74 -9.09 4.69
CA GLY A 174 7.91 -8.88 3.82
C GLY A 174 8.85 -7.78 4.30
N VAL A 175 9.14 -7.69 5.60
CA VAL A 175 10.01 -6.64 6.19
C VAL A 175 11.22 -7.27 6.84
N GLY A 176 12.40 -6.71 6.58
CA GLY A 176 13.67 -7.20 7.10
C GLY A 176 13.81 -7.11 8.62
N SER A 177 13.26 -6.05 9.20
CA SER A 177 13.18 -5.85 10.64
C SER A 177 11.92 -5.06 10.98
N GLN A 178 11.20 -5.52 12.00
CA GLN A 178 10.01 -4.81 12.49
C GLN A 178 10.38 -3.54 13.28
N MET A 179 11.53 -3.55 13.92
CA MET A 179 12.04 -2.42 14.69
C MET A 179 13.53 -2.26 14.38
N ALA A 180 13.87 -1.16 13.72
CA ALA A 180 15.24 -0.84 13.35
C ALA A 180 15.63 0.53 13.88
N LEU A 181 16.82 0.62 14.46
CA LEU A 181 17.42 1.88 14.89
C LEU A 181 18.19 2.50 13.72
N TYR A 182 17.86 3.74 13.38
CA TYR A 182 18.55 4.51 12.34
C TYR A 182 19.19 5.76 12.95
N PRO A 183 20.45 5.68 13.42
CA PRO A 183 21.16 6.85 13.94
C PRO A 183 21.24 7.96 12.89
N ASN A 184 20.96 9.20 13.28
CA ASN A 184 21.02 10.35 12.38
C ASN A 184 22.48 10.72 12.05
N LEU A 185 22.99 10.20 10.93
CA LEU A 185 24.35 10.47 10.43
C LEU A 185 24.61 11.95 10.05
N LYS A 186 23.59 12.80 10.11
CA LYS A 186 23.65 14.26 9.89
C LYS A 186 23.21 15.04 11.13
N SER A 187 23.50 14.53 12.34
CA SER A 187 23.25 15.28 13.59
C SER A 187 23.80 16.71 13.52
N VAL A 188 23.05 17.71 14.00
CA VAL A 188 23.49 19.11 14.02
C VAL A 188 24.69 19.28 14.94
N ASP A 189 24.67 18.61 16.09
CA ASP A 189 25.76 18.58 17.05
C ASP A 189 26.98 17.83 16.46
N PRO A 190 28.16 18.48 16.39
CA PRO A 190 29.35 17.89 15.79
C PRO A 190 29.90 16.68 16.55
N VAL A 191 29.76 16.64 17.88
CA VAL A 191 30.19 15.51 18.73
C VAL A 191 29.34 14.29 18.44
N TRP A 192 28.02 14.45 18.47
CA TRP A 192 27.09 13.37 18.11
C TRP A 192 27.30 12.91 16.68
N ARG A 193 27.48 13.84 15.73
CA ARG A 193 27.73 13.51 14.32
C ARG A 193 28.99 12.67 14.15
N ALA A 194 30.08 13.00 14.86
CA ALA A 194 31.30 12.20 14.83
C ALA A 194 31.06 10.79 15.39
N LEU A 195 30.41 10.69 16.54
CA LEU A 195 30.11 9.41 17.19
C LEU A 195 29.25 8.49 16.32
N VAL A 196 28.10 8.97 15.80
CA VAL A 196 27.19 8.11 15.04
C VAL A 196 27.76 7.70 13.68
N ARG A 197 28.73 8.46 13.14
CA ARG A 197 29.46 8.12 11.90
C ARG A 197 30.55 7.09 12.12
N ASP A 198 31.04 6.92 13.34
CA ASP A 198 31.95 5.82 13.66
C ASP A 198 31.24 4.46 13.52
N ILE A 199 31.79 3.59 12.67
CA ILE A 199 31.26 2.23 12.46
C ILE A 199 31.30 1.39 13.74
N ARG A 200 32.31 1.59 14.59
CA ARG A 200 32.48 0.86 15.85
C ARG A 200 31.35 1.16 16.81
N PHE A 201 30.90 2.41 16.88
CA PHE A 201 29.76 2.80 17.69
C PHE A 201 28.47 2.13 17.20
N ARG A 202 28.21 2.13 15.89
CA ARG A 202 27.00 1.48 15.34
C ARG A 202 27.00 -0.04 15.54
N ARG A 203 28.17 -0.69 15.41
CA ARG A 203 28.33 -2.12 15.73
C ARG A 203 28.09 -2.39 17.21
N ALA A 204 28.69 -1.60 18.11
CA ALA A 204 28.47 -1.72 19.55
C ALA A 204 26.99 -1.52 19.94
N LEU A 205 26.32 -0.52 19.35
CA LEU A 205 24.89 -0.30 19.53
C LEU A 205 24.06 -1.50 19.07
N SER A 206 24.41 -2.09 17.92
CA SER A 206 23.74 -3.29 17.43
C SER A 206 23.93 -4.49 18.37
N LEU A 207 25.14 -4.71 18.88
CA LEU A 207 25.45 -5.81 19.81
C LEU A 207 24.81 -5.63 21.19
N ALA A 208 24.59 -4.39 21.62
CA ALA A 208 23.95 -4.08 22.89
C ALA A 208 22.43 -4.34 22.91
N VAL A 209 21.81 -4.64 21.76
CA VAL A 209 20.38 -4.97 21.66
C VAL A 209 20.19 -6.47 21.80
N ASP A 210 19.62 -6.90 22.93
CA ASP A 210 19.16 -8.28 23.11
C ASP A 210 17.87 -8.53 22.32
N ARG A 211 18.05 -9.01 21.08
CA ARG A 211 16.96 -9.29 20.16
C ARG A 211 16.15 -10.51 20.58
N GLU A 212 16.76 -11.45 21.31
CA GLU A 212 16.08 -12.64 21.77
C GLU A 212 15.15 -12.30 22.92
N GLU A 213 15.62 -11.52 23.90
CA GLU A 213 14.76 -11.01 24.97
C GLU A 213 13.58 -10.19 24.41
N ILE A 214 13.83 -9.31 23.45
CA ILE A 214 12.76 -8.57 22.76
C ILE A 214 11.74 -9.52 22.11
N ASN A 215 12.21 -10.58 21.43
CA ASN A 215 11.34 -11.56 20.80
C ASN A 215 10.46 -12.28 21.84
N GLN A 216 11.06 -12.75 22.94
CA GLN A 216 10.34 -13.47 23.98
C GLN A 216 9.34 -12.59 24.73
N VAL A 217 9.74 -11.38 25.14
CA VAL A 217 8.93 -10.52 26.01
C VAL A 217 7.84 -9.77 25.24
N ILE A 218 8.16 -9.23 24.05
CA ILE A 218 7.24 -8.36 23.30
C ILE A 218 6.44 -9.16 22.26
N TYR A 219 7.08 -10.14 21.63
CA TYR A 219 6.50 -10.88 20.51
C TYR A 219 6.14 -12.32 20.86
N PHE A 220 6.28 -12.74 22.13
CA PHE A 220 5.95 -14.09 22.61
C PHE A 220 6.65 -15.21 21.81
N GLY A 221 7.86 -14.94 21.31
CA GLY A 221 8.62 -15.89 20.49
C GLY A 221 8.08 -16.10 19.07
N LEU A 222 7.11 -15.29 18.62
CA LEU A 222 6.43 -15.45 17.32
C LEU A 222 7.18 -14.78 16.15
N VAL A 223 8.30 -14.11 16.40
CA VAL A 223 9.13 -13.51 15.35
C VAL A 223 10.55 -14.10 15.38
N SER A 224 11.35 -13.75 14.37
CA SER A 224 12.75 -14.15 14.30
C SER A 224 13.65 -12.98 14.70
N ALA A 225 14.58 -13.22 15.63
CA ALA A 225 15.63 -12.26 15.96
C ALA A 225 16.59 -12.10 14.76
N SER A 226 16.74 -10.87 14.27
CA SER A 226 17.64 -10.57 13.14
C SER A 226 18.18 -9.15 13.17
N ALA A 227 19.30 -8.92 12.49
CA ALA A 227 19.69 -7.58 12.06
C ALA A 227 18.79 -7.07 10.91
N ASN A 228 18.83 -5.76 10.66
CA ASN A 228 18.05 -5.12 9.60
C ASN A 228 18.64 -5.41 8.22
N THR A 229 18.28 -6.54 7.62
CA THR A 229 18.68 -7.00 6.28
C THR A 229 17.47 -7.53 5.51
N VAL A 230 17.63 -7.82 4.21
CA VAL A 230 16.56 -8.48 3.44
C VAL A 230 16.21 -9.85 4.03
N LEU A 231 15.00 -10.33 3.76
CA LEU A 231 14.55 -11.62 4.26
C LEU A 231 15.28 -12.80 3.57
N PRO A 232 15.38 -13.98 4.19
CA PRO A 232 16.00 -15.18 3.60
C PRO A 232 15.43 -15.60 2.24
N GLU A 233 14.14 -15.31 1.99
CA GLU A 233 13.46 -15.58 0.72
C GLU A 233 13.92 -14.65 -0.42
N SER A 234 14.64 -13.57 -0.11
CA SER A 234 15.16 -12.66 -1.11
C SER A 234 16.38 -13.26 -1.82
N PRO A 235 16.50 -13.15 -3.15
CA PRO A 235 17.73 -13.53 -3.87
C PRO A 235 18.94 -12.66 -3.49
N LEU A 236 18.72 -11.54 -2.77
CA LEU A 236 19.77 -10.65 -2.28
C LEU A 236 20.21 -10.98 -0.85
N PHE A 237 19.65 -12.04 -0.24
CA PHE A 237 19.97 -12.42 1.13
C PHE A 237 21.42 -12.85 1.29
N LYS A 238 22.03 -12.40 2.38
CA LYS A 238 23.36 -12.80 2.82
C LYS A 238 23.31 -13.12 4.30
N GLU A 239 23.53 -14.38 4.64
CA GLU A 239 23.44 -14.89 6.01
C GLU A 239 24.39 -14.15 6.98
N GLY A 240 25.60 -13.79 6.53
CA GLY A 240 26.53 -13.01 7.35
C GLY A 240 25.99 -11.64 7.80
N LEU A 241 25.06 -11.04 7.03
CA LEU A 241 24.46 -9.75 7.36
C LEU A 241 23.29 -9.88 8.35
N SER A 242 22.65 -11.05 8.48
CA SER A 242 21.53 -11.24 9.42
C SER A 242 21.97 -11.43 10.86
N ALA A 243 23.18 -11.96 11.07
CA ALA A 243 23.76 -12.18 12.40
C ALA A 243 24.24 -10.88 13.10
N GLY A 244 24.24 -9.73 12.41
CA GLY A 244 24.66 -8.45 12.97
C GLY A 244 26.16 -8.32 13.25
N LEU A 245 26.98 -9.22 12.70
CA LEU A 245 28.43 -9.31 12.93
C LEU A 245 29.29 -8.59 11.88
N VAL A 246 28.69 -7.78 10.99
CA VAL A 246 29.38 -7.03 9.94
C VAL A 246 29.24 -5.53 10.13
#